data_AF-A0A841Y5L6-F1
#
_entry.id   AF-A0A841Y5L6-F1
#
_cell.length_a   1.000
_cell.length_b   1.000
_cell.length_c   1.000
_cell.angle_alpha   90.00
_cell.angle_beta   90.00
_cell.angle_gamma   90.00
#
_symmetry.space_group_name_H-M   'P 1'
#
loop_
_entity.id
_entity.type
_entity.pdbx_description
1 polymer ?
#
loop_
_entity_poly.entity_id
_entity_poly.type
_entity_poly.pdbx_seq_one_letter_code
_entity_poly.pdbx_strand_id
1 'polypeptide(L)'
;MTWKYMIIFLVMVVYAYYVRQTLHPVQMESFFETVVTIVSDPYLFLYFIFPVWLFLFYRMILTKKSPEYVIRWESNLRWALDIVRRSQMYTVSLIALLLLAGIITSLTSAFSLYWRVDATSISSGEVVASLMEFVDYPVVALIGQVIFYFLFFLITAFTIATCFALFEKKWILSSLMLFLLLYMGMGFKLLPASWGIINLSNYAFLYHSVASYPYLVVPFFVMVAVVAGCVILLRLLDKKMAPISKRYGFYALYVALILLGLFLFPGISDSNSLNEYVTTSFWGVAKQGFTFMSYSYYLIVFLGLAYFILLSWENVFEKQTYYRIIRHSGLIKWFVKFFQSYLLLIAATMLGLLITSHLAYFIVSGQWDTMSFSIVYQLVINGFLQMLVYMLFLFIVYWYSGNIINTITGLGIILVLILPAFNLYYWVPFGLNSVGYLFDGLNIFMITLKLGMYIVIECIIISYLLIKKDIKF
;
A
#
# COMPACT_ATOMS: atom_id res chain seq x y z
N MET A 1 -0.07 -9.40 39.41
CA MET A 1 0.24 -8.32 38.44
C MET A 1 1.72 -7.97 38.56
N THR A 2 2.45 -7.90 37.45
CA THR A 2 3.84 -7.40 37.47
C THR A 2 3.83 -5.87 37.59
N TRP A 3 4.81 -5.29 38.30
CA TRP A 3 4.95 -3.84 38.53
C TRP A 3 4.83 -2.97 37.27
N LYS A 4 5.14 -3.55 36.10
CA LYS A 4 5.02 -2.91 34.78
C LYS A 4 3.59 -2.49 34.45
N TYR A 5 2.59 -3.32 34.76
CA TYR A 5 1.19 -2.99 34.50
C TYR A 5 0.67 -1.90 35.44
N MET A 6 1.22 -1.80 36.66
CA MET A 6 0.88 -0.70 37.58
C MET A 6 1.35 0.66 37.05
N ILE A 7 2.55 0.72 36.45
CA ILE A 7 3.04 1.95 35.82
C ILE A 7 2.17 2.34 34.62
N ILE A 8 1.85 1.37 33.76
CA ILE A 8 0.97 1.60 32.60
C ILE A 8 -0.38 2.14 33.06
N PHE A 9 -0.96 1.51 34.08
CA PHE A 9 -2.23 1.91 34.66
C PHE A 9 -2.18 3.32 35.27
N LEU A 10 -1.13 3.64 36.03
CA LEU A 10 -0.96 4.97 36.62
C LEU A 10 -0.94 6.07 35.54
N VAL A 11 -0.20 5.85 34.45
CA VAL A 11 -0.16 6.79 33.32
C VAL A 11 -1.54 6.97 32.70
N MET A 12 -2.28 5.87 32.48
CA MET A 12 -3.65 5.92 31.96
C MET A 12 -4.59 6.70 32.88
N VAL A 13 -4.54 6.48 34.20
CA VAL A 13 -5.39 7.16 35.18
C VAL A 13 -5.08 8.65 35.25
N VAL A 14 -3.79 9.03 35.29
CA VAL A 14 -3.38 10.45 35.31
C VAL A 14 -3.84 11.16 34.04
N TYR A 15 -3.67 10.54 32.88
CA TYR A 15 -4.14 11.11 31.61
C TYR A 15 -5.66 11.20 31.54
N ALA A 16 -6.37 10.13 31.92
CA ALA A 16 -7.84 10.11 31.97
C ALA A 16 -8.40 11.20 32.90
N TYR A 17 -7.74 11.44 34.03
CA TYR A 17 -8.08 12.52 34.94
C TYR A 17 -7.85 13.91 34.32
N TYR A 18 -6.75 14.08 33.57
CA TYR A 18 -6.48 15.31 32.83
C TYR A 18 -7.55 15.60 31.76
N VAL A 19 -7.89 14.61 30.93
CA VAL A 19 -8.96 14.74 29.91
C VAL A 19 -10.28 15.13 30.58
N ARG A 20 -10.61 14.49 31.69
CA ARG A 20 -11.81 14.83 32.45
C ARG A 20 -11.81 16.28 32.95
N GLN A 21 -10.69 16.78 33.48
CA GLN A 21 -10.56 18.18 33.92
C GLN A 21 -10.74 19.17 32.76
N THR A 22 -10.26 18.83 31.56
CA THR A 22 -10.44 19.68 30.37
C THR A 22 -11.88 19.70 29.85
N LEU A 23 -12.69 18.68 30.17
CA LEU A 23 -14.11 18.58 29.79
C LEU A 23 -15.05 19.26 30.80
N HIS A 24 -14.64 19.38 32.07
CA HIS A 24 -15.44 19.96 33.17
C HIS A 24 -15.98 21.39 33.02
N PRO A 25 -15.45 22.32 32.19
CA PRO A 25 -16.16 23.58 31.96
C PRO A 25 -17.47 23.43 31.15
N VAL A 26 -17.76 22.25 30.58
CA VAL A 26 -18.91 22.00 29.68
C VAL A 26 -19.82 20.90 30.24
N GLN A 27 -20.70 21.28 31.19
CA GLN A 27 -21.88 20.51 31.66
C GLN A 27 -21.67 19.08 32.22
N MET A 28 -22.66 18.63 33.01
CA MET A 28 -22.61 17.38 33.79
C MET A 28 -22.77 16.14 32.88
N GLU A 29 -21.67 15.68 32.28
CA GLU A 29 -21.62 14.39 31.60
C GLU A 29 -22.09 13.24 32.50
N SER A 30 -22.78 12.28 31.91
CA SER A 30 -23.11 11.01 32.55
C SER A 30 -21.87 10.15 32.78
N PHE A 31 -21.97 9.21 33.73
CA PHE A 31 -20.93 8.22 34.01
C PHE A 31 -20.44 7.51 32.75
N PHE A 32 -21.34 7.01 31.89
CA PHE A 32 -20.95 6.26 30.71
C PHE A 32 -20.40 7.15 29.58
N GLU A 33 -20.86 8.40 29.46
CA GLU A 33 -20.27 9.37 28.52
C GLU A 33 -18.81 9.63 28.84
N THR A 34 -18.49 9.92 30.11
CA THR A 34 -17.10 10.14 30.51
C THR A 34 -16.23 8.89 30.24
N VAL A 35 -16.76 7.68 30.52
CA VAL A 35 -16.05 6.43 30.19
C VAL A 35 -15.83 6.30 28.68
N VAL A 36 -16.85 6.54 27.85
CA VAL A 36 -16.76 6.46 26.39
C VAL A 36 -15.74 7.45 25.85
N THR A 37 -15.75 8.70 26.34
CA THR A 37 -14.83 9.75 25.93
C THR A 37 -13.38 9.37 26.24
N ILE A 38 -13.11 8.87 27.44
CA ILE A 38 -11.75 8.46 27.85
C ILE A 38 -11.31 7.21 27.07
N VAL A 39 -12.18 6.22 26.92
CA VAL A 39 -11.86 4.96 26.23
C VAL A 39 -11.65 5.20 24.74
N SER A 40 -12.38 6.14 24.14
CA SER A 40 -12.27 6.47 22.71
C SER A 40 -11.27 7.60 22.42
N ASP A 41 -10.55 8.10 23.43
CA ASP A 41 -9.63 9.21 23.26
C ASP A 41 -8.48 8.82 22.30
N PRO A 42 -8.36 9.50 21.15
CA PRO A 42 -7.38 9.11 20.13
C PRO A 42 -5.96 9.34 20.61
N TYR A 43 -5.71 10.34 21.44
CA TYR A 43 -4.38 10.69 21.89
C TYR A 43 -3.82 9.64 22.86
N LEU A 44 -4.61 9.21 23.85
CA LEU A 44 -4.21 8.12 24.76
C LEU A 44 -3.92 6.84 23.99
N PHE A 45 -4.75 6.52 23.00
CA PHE A 45 -4.57 5.32 22.21
C PHE A 45 -3.32 5.39 21.32
N LEU A 46 -3.19 6.45 20.50
CA LEU A 46 -2.12 6.60 19.52
C LEU A 46 -0.74 6.77 20.14
N TYR A 47 -0.64 7.57 21.21
CA TYR A 47 0.65 7.92 21.79
C TYR A 47 1.08 6.99 22.94
N PHE A 48 0.16 6.17 23.48
CA PHE A 48 0.48 5.30 24.59
C PHE A 48 0.08 3.83 24.38
N ILE A 49 -1.22 3.54 24.21
CA ILE A 49 -1.70 2.15 24.17
C ILE A 49 -1.12 1.39 22.98
N PHE A 50 -1.24 1.96 21.78
CA PHE A 50 -0.80 1.32 20.55
C PHE A 50 0.73 1.12 20.51
N PRO A 51 1.58 2.12 20.82
CA PRO A 51 3.03 1.91 20.94
C PRO A 51 3.42 0.82 21.94
N VAL A 52 2.81 0.82 23.13
CA VAL A 52 3.07 -0.20 24.16
C VAL A 52 2.69 -1.58 23.66
N TRP A 53 1.53 -1.72 23.02
CA TRP A 53 1.10 -2.98 22.42
C TRP A 53 2.05 -3.45 21.31
N LEU A 54 2.43 -2.57 20.37
CA LEU A 54 3.37 -2.88 19.30
C LEU A 54 4.72 -3.34 19.85
N PHE A 55 5.24 -2.68 20.89
CA PHE A 55 6.49 -3.06 21.54
C PHE A 55 6.40 -4.46 22.19
N LEU A 56 5.32 -4.74 22.94
CA LEU A 56 5.09 -6.06 23.54
C LEU A 56 4.98 -7.15 22.47
N PHE A 57 4.28 -6.85 21.37
CA PHE A 57 4.08 -7.78 20.27
C PHE A 57 5.37 -8.03 19.48
N TYR A 58 6.16 -6.98 19.21
CA TYR A 58 7.49 -7.08 18.58
C TYR A 58 8.41 -8.02 19.38
N ARG A 59 8.49 -7.82 20.69
CA ARG A 59 9.31 -8.66 21.58
C ARG A 59 8.84 -10.12 21.56
N MET A 60 7.53 -10.35 21.52
CA MET A 60 6.97 -11.70 21.43
C MET A 60 7.41 -12.41 20.14
N ILE A 61 7.33 -11.73 18.99
CA ILE A 61 7.75 -12.31 17.70
C ILE A 61 9.24 -12.67 17.71
N LEU A 62 10.10 -11.77 18.19
CA LEU A 62 11.54 -12.01 18.23
C LEU A 62 11.96 -13.15 19.15
N THR A 63 11.30 -13.30 20.30
CA THR A 63 11.65 -14.34 21.28
C THR A 63 11.17 -15.73 20.86
N LYS A 64 10.11 -15.80 20.05
CA LYS A 64 9.40 -17.06 19.75
C LYS A 64 9.73 -17.68 18.40
N LYS A 65 10.39 -16.97 17.49
CA LYS A 65 10.88 -17.56 16.24
C LYS A 65 12.34 -18.01 16.39
N SER A 66 12.58 -19.03 17.22
CA SER A 66 13.84 -19.78 17.19
C SER A 66 13.80 -20.84 16.07
N PRO A 67 14.95 -21.32 15.55
CA PRO A 67 14.99 -22.37 14.54
C PRO A 67 14.25 -23.65 14.96
N GLU A 68 14.21 -23.95 16.26
CA GLU A 68 13.48 -25.11 16.80
C GLU A 68 11.95 -24.98 16.67
N TYR A 69 11.43 -23.76 16.56
CA TYR A 69 9.99 -23.51 16.45
C TYR A 69 9.43 -23.86 15.06
N VAL A 70 10.24 -23.75 14.00
CA VAL A 70 9.85 -24.16 12.63
C VAL A 70 9.70 -25.67 12.53
N ILE A 71 10.52 -26.41 13.28
CA ILE A 71 10.47 -27.88 13.36
C ILE A 71 9.23 -28.36 14.12
N ARG A 72 8.78 -27.62 15.15
CA ARG A 72 7.69 -28.04 16.03
C ARG A 72 6.28 -27.80 15.48
N TRP A 73 6.08 -26.81 14.62
CA TRP A 73 4.75 -26.38 14.17
C TRP A 73 4.41 -26.74 12.73
N GLU A 74 5.40 -27.13 11.92
CA GLU A 74 5.29 -27.58 10.51
C GLU A 74 4.65 -26.58 9.52
N SER A 75 4.06 -25.49 9.99
CA SER A 75 3.25 -24.53 9.22
C SER A 75 3.32 -23.12 9.82
N ASN A 76 3.59 -22.14 8.96
CA ASN A 76 3.56 -20.70 9.24
C ASN A 76 2.18 -20.24 9.70
N LEU A 77 1.08 -20.80 9.16
CA LEU A 77 -0.26 -20.48 9.64
C LEU A 77 -0.41 -20.83 11.12
N ARG A 78 -0.01 -22.04 11.53
CA ARG A 78 -0.16 -22.46 12.93
C ARG A 78 0.71 -21.62 13.86
N TRP A 79 1.92 -21.28 13.42
CA TRP A 79 2.79 -20.34 14.14
C TRP A 79 2.15 -18.94 14.30
N ALA A 80 1.59 -18.38 13.23
CA ALA A 80 0.93 -17.09 13.28
C ALA A 80 -0.30 -17.12 14.21
N LEU A 81 -1.10 -18.19 14.15
CA LEU A 81 -2.24 -18.37 15.05
C LEU A 81 -1.84 -18.45 16.52
N ASP A 82 -0.75 -19.16 16.87
CA ASP A 82 -0.26 -19.22 18.26
C ASP A 82 0.22 -17.84 18.74
N ILE A 83 0.98 -17.11 17.92
CA ILE A 83 1.46 -15.76 18.26
C ILE A 83 0.28 -14.79 18.41
N VAL A 84 -0.65 -14.78 17.46
CA VAL A 84 -1.83 -13.91 17.52
C VAL A 84 -2.68 -14.25 18.73
N ARG A 85 -2.94 -15.54 19.01
CA ARG A 85 -3.68 -15.96 20.21
C ARG A 85 -3.02 -15.47 21.50
N ARG A 86 -1.69 -15.57 21.60
CA ARG A 86 -0.94 -15.08 22.77
C ARG A 86 -0.98 -13.56 22.89
N SER A 87 -0.95 -12.84 21.77
CA SER A 87 -1.06 -11.38 21.77
C SER A 87 -2.39 -10.87 22.33
N GLN A 88 -3.46 -11.66 22.21
CA GLN A 88 -4.74 -11.30 22.78
C GLN A 88 -4.71 -11.18 24.30
N MET A 89 -3.79 -11.87 24.99
CA MET A 89 -3.62 -11.65 26.44
C MET A 89 -3.14 -10.23 26.74
N TYR A 90 -2.24 -9.67 25.91
CA TYR A 90 -1.79 -8.29 26.05
C TYR A 90 -2.89 -7.31 25.66
N THR A 91 -3.61 -7.58 24.57
CA THR A 91 -4.78 -6.80 24.13
C THR A 91 -5.82 -6.69 25.24
N VAL A 92 -6.29 -7.82 25.77
CA VAL A 92 -7.30 -7.86 26.84
C VAL A 92 -6.79 -7.16 28.09
N SER A 93 -5.52 -7.34 28.46
CA SER A 93 -4.93 -6.67 29.63
C SER A 93 -4.92 -5.15 29.47
N LEU A 94 -4.50 -4.62 28.31
CA LEU A 94 -4.45 -3.18 28.06
C LEU A 94 -5.85 -2.56 27.98
N ILE A 95 -6.80 -3.23 27.32
CA ILE A 95 -8.21 -2.78 27.26
C ILE A 95 -8.83 -2.79 28.66
N ALA A 96 -8.58 -3.82 29.47
CA ALA A 96 -9.08 -3.88 30.84
C ALA A 96 -8.52 -2.75 31.71
N LEU A 97 -7.23 -2.42 31.58
CA LEU A 97 -6.63 -1.29 32.28
C LEU A 97 -7.22 0.05 31.83
N LEU A 98 -7.46 0.22 30.53
CA LEU A 98 -8.10 1.41 29.98
C LEU A 98 -9.53 1.58 30.51
N LEU A 99 -10.33 0.51 30.51
CA LEU A 99 -11.68 0.51 31.06
C LEU A 99 -11.69 0.83 32.56
N LEU A 100 -10.78 0.24 33.33
CA LEU A 100 -10.64 0.55 34.76
C LEU A 100 -10.25 2.02 34.98
N ALA A 101 -9.36 2.58 34.16
CA ALA A 101 -9.00 3.99 34.24
C ALA A 101 -10.21 4.90 33.94
N GLY A 102 -11.00 4.58 32.91
CA GLY A 102 -12.25 5.28 32.60
C GLY A 102 -13.28 5.19 33.72
N ILE A 103 -13.49 4.00 34.30
CA ILE A 103 -14.44 3.78 35.40
C ILE A 103 -14.06 4.60 36.64
N ILE A 104 -12.79 4.52 37.09
CA ILE A 104 -12.31 5.21 38.30
C ILE A 104 -12.45 6.71 38.17
N THR A 105 -12.07 7.26 37.01
CA THR A 105 -12.18 8.69 36.75
C THR A 105 -13.62 9.16 36.62
N SER A 106 -14.57 8.27 36.29
CA SER A 106 -15.98 8.59 36.13
C SER A 106 -16.83 8.44 37.41
N LEU A 107 -16.29 7.88 38.51
CA LEU A 107 -17.05 7.57 39.74
C LEU A 107 -17.80 8.75 40.37
N THR A 108 -17.37 9.98 40.12
CA THR A 108 -18.03 11.18 40.65
C THR A 108 -19.04 11.80 39.68
N SER A 109 -19.20 11.25 38.48
CA SER A 109 -20.20 11.68 37.49
C SER A 109 -21.57 11.04 37.76
N ALA A 110 -22.65 11.68 37.33
CA ALA A 110 -24.01 11.17 37.57
C ALA A 110 -24.29 9.91 36.73
N PHE A 111 -24.87 8.89 37.35
CA PHE A 111 -25.24 7.67 36.62
C PHE A 111 -26.47 7.92 35.72
N SER A 112 -26.31 7.70 34.41
CA SER A 112 -27.40 7.76 33.42
C SER A 112 -27.12 6.74 32.31
N LEU A 113 -28.14 6.00 31.89
CA LEU A 113 -28.05 5.09 30.75
C LEU A 113 -28.28 5.78 29.41
N TYR A 114 -28.76 7.02 29.41
CA TYR A 114 -29.02 7.84 28.24
C TYR A 114 -27.98 8.95 28.13
N TRP A 115 -27.73 9.37 26.89
CA TRP A 115 -26.96 10.58 26.61
C TRP A 115 -27.59 11.79 27.32
N ARG A 116 -26.76 12.62 27.94
CA ARG A 116 -27.14 13.86 28.62
C ARG A 116 -26.68 15.11 27.88
N VAL A 117 -25.68 14.99 27.00
CA VAL A 117 -25.13 16.12 26.25
C VAL A 117 -26.01 16.41 25.03
N ASP A 118 -26.45 17.66 24.88
CA ASP A 118 -27.06 18.12 23.62
C ASP A 118 -25.97 18.25 22.54
N ALA A 119 -26.18 17.63 21.37
CA ALA A 119 -25.26 17.57 20.24
C ALA A 119 -24.80 18.93 19.68
N THR A 120 -25.36 20.04 20.17
CA THR A 120 -25.12 21.41 19.71
C THR A 120 -24.00 22.16 20.46
N SER A 121 -23.43 21.59 21.53
CA SER A 121 -22.32 22.20 22.31
C SER A 121 -20.93 21.73 21.81
N ILE A 122 -20.55 22.20 20.61
CA ILE A 122 -19.64 21.48 19.68
C ILE A 122 -18.12 21.60 19.93
N SER A 123 -17.59 22.41 20.85
CA SER A 123 -16.12 22.62 20.85
C SER A 123 -15.26 21.53 21.53
N SER A 124 -15.85 20.58 22.27
CA SER A 124 -15.09 19.52 22.98
C SER A 124 -15.71 18.12 22.87
N GLY A 125 -16.82 17.97 22.14
CA GLY A 125 -17.67 16.76 22.11
C GLY A 125 -17.69 15.99 20.79
N GLU A 126 -16.71 16.15 19.89
CA GLU A 126 -16.73 15.51 18.56
C GLU A 126 -16.93 13.99 18.62
N VAL A 127 -16.34 13.32 19.62
CA VAL A 127 -16.46 11.86 19.81
C VAL A 127 -17.89 11.47 20.21
N VAL A 128 -18.46 12.17 21.20
CA VAL A 128 -19.80 11.87 21.73
C VAL A 128 -20.86 12.25 20.71
N ALA A 129 -20.76 13.43 20.09
CA ALA A 129 -21.69 13.90 19.07
C ALA A 129 -21.75 12.95 17.86
N SER A 130 -20.60 12.48 17.37
CA SER A 130 -20.55 11.53 16.24
C SER A 130 -21.15 10.17 16.59
N LEU A 131 -21.07 9.73 17.85
CA LEU A 131 -21.64 8.45 18.28
C LEU A 131 -23.14 8.56 18.57
N MET A 132 -23.60 9.70 19.08
CA MET A 132 -25.01 9.96 19.37
C MET A 132 -25.90 9.89 18.13
N GLU A 133 -25.39 10.26 16.96
CA GLU A 133 -26.14 10.18 15.69
C GLU A 133 -26.46 8.73 15.28
N PHE A 134 -25.68 7.75 15.75
CA PHE A 134 -25.79 6.36 15.28
C PHE A 134 -26.11 5.34 16.39
N VAL A 135 -25.94 5.72 17.66
CA VAL A 135 -26.14 4.82 18.80
C VAL A 135 -26.92 5.53 19.90
N ASP A 136 -28.11 5.00 20.23
CA ASP A 136 -29.01 5.60 21.21
C ASP A 136 -28.49 5.56 22.66
N TYR A 137 -27.56 4.64 22.97
CA TYR A 137 -27.09 4.40 24.34
C TYR A 137 -25.55 4.42 24.45
N PRO A 138 -24.97 5.18 25.40
CA PRO A 138 -23.51 5.23 25.62
C PRO A 138 -22.91 3.87 26.00
N VAL A 139 -23.66 3.01 26.69
CA VAL A 139 -23.21 1.65 27.03
C VAL A 139 -22.99 0.81 25.77
N VAL A 140 -23.86 0.94 24.77
CA VAL A 140 -23.74 0.22 23.50
C VAL A 140 -22.54 0.74 22.72
N ALA A 141 -22.32 2.05 22.70
CA ALA A 141 -21.14 2.66 22.09
C ALA A 141 -19.84 2.18 22.75
N LEU A 142 -19.81 2.08 24.08
CA LEU A 142 -18.66 1.56 24.83
C LEU A 142 -18.36 0.09 24.47
N ILE A 143 -19.38 -0.76 24.44
CA ILE A 143 -19.23 -2.17 24.03
C ILE A 143 -18.72 -2.25 22.59
N GLY A 144 -19.29 -1.45 21.69
CA GLY A 144 -18.86 -1.34 20.30
C GLY A 144 -17.38 -0.95 20.17
N GLN A 145 -16.93 0.06 20.92
CA GLN A 145 -15.54 0.51 20.94
C GLN A 145 -14.58 -0.57 21.46
N VAL A 146 -14.97 -1.31 22.49
CA VAL A 146 -14.16 -2.43 23.03
C VAL A 146 -14.01 -3.55 22.00
N ILE A 147 -15.10 -3.90 21.30
CA ILE A 147 -15.08 -4.89 20.21
C ILE A 147 -14.17 -4.38 19.07
N PHE A 148 -14.27 -3.10 18.71
CA PHE A 148 -13.43 -2.46 17.70
C PHE A 148 -11.95 -2.58 18.04
N TYR A 149 -11.55 -2.26 19.27
CA TYR A 149 -10.15 -2.41 19.69
C TYR A 149 -9.69 -3.85 19.59
N PHE A 150 -10.49 -4.81 20.01
CA PHE A 150 -10.13 -6.22 19.91
C PHE A 150 -9.87 -6.64 18.45
N LEU A 151 -10.79 -6.28 17.54
CA LEU A 151 -10.64 -6.57 16.11
C LEU A 151 -9.44 -5.83 15.50
N PHE A 152 -9.25 -4.56 15.82
CA PHE A 152 -8.11 -3.77 15.37
C PHE A 152 -6.77 -4.41 15.73
N PHE A 153 -6.59 -4.79 17.00
CA PHE A 153 -5.37 -5.46 17.46
C PHE A 153 -5.22 -6.85 16.84
N LEU A 154 -6.32 -7.58 16.63
CA LEU A 154 -6.31 -8.87 15.95
C LEU A 154 -5.78 -8.76 14.51
N ILE A 155 -6.31 -7.81 13.73
CA ILE A 155 -5.89 -7.57 12.35
C ILE A 155 -4.43 -7.15 12.31
N THR A 156 -4.06 -6.17 13.14
CA THR A 156 -2.69 -5.67 13.21
C THR A 156 -1.71 -6.80 13.55
N ALA A 157 -2.08 -7.69 14.49
CA ALA A 157 -1.27 -8.85 14.84
C ALA A 157 -1.11 -9.82 13.66
N PHE A 158 -2.20 -10.12 12.94
CA PHE A 158 -2.14 -10.97 11.74
C PHE A 158 -1.32 -10.36 10.61
N THR A 159 -1.46 -9.06 10.34
CA THR A 159 -0.71 -8.36 9.28
C THR A 159 0.79 -8.40 9.57
N ILE A 160 1.18 -8.09 10.81
CA ILE A 160 2.58 -8.14 11.23
C ILE A 160 3.13 -9.58 11.20
N ALA A 161 2.37 -10.55 11.71
CA ALA A 161 2.80 -11.95 11.71
C ALA A 161 2.99 -12.47 10.28
N THR A 162 2.06 -12.15 9.38
CA THR A 162 2.13 -12.50 7.95
C THR A 162 3.35 -11.87 7.28
N CYS A 163 3.59 -10.58 7.50
CA CYS A 163 4.76 -9.88 6.95
C CYS A 163 6.07 -10.51 7.47
N PHE A 164 6.14 -10.83 8.76
CA PHE A 164 7.33 -11.48 9.31
C PHE A 164 7.54 -12.91 8.80
N ALA A 165 6.45 -13.66 8.56
CA ALA A 165 6.53 -14.98 7.92
C ALA A 165 7.03 -14.90 6.46
N LEU A 166 6.67 -13.86 5.74
CA LEU A 166 7.08 -13.65 4.35
C LEU A 166 8.57 -13.35 4.21
N PHE A 167 9.08 -12.42 5.02
CA PHE A 167 10.42 -11.87 4.81
C PHE A 167 11.47 -12.44 5.76
N GLU A 168 11.08 -12.82 6.98
CA GLU A 168 11.96 -13.35 8.03
C GLU A 168 13.15 -12.46 8.40
N LYS A 169 13.07 -11.14 8.13
CA LYS A 169 14.09 -10.17 8.49
C LYS A 169 13.63 -9.27 9.64
N LYS A 170 14.50 -9.12 10.64
CA LYS A 170 14.25 -8.26 11.81
C LYS A 170 14.05 -6.79 11.44
N TRP A 171 14.83 -6.28 10.48
CA TRP A 171 14.73 -4.88 10.05
C TRP A 171 13.39 -4.58 9.36
N ILE A 172 12.83 -5.54 8.61
CA ILE A 172 11.51 -5.41 7.98
C ILE A 172 10.42 -5.35 9.05
N LEU A 173 10.52 -6.20 10.08
CA LEU A 173 9.61 -6.16 11.22
C LEU A 173 9.67 -4.79 11.93
N SER A 174 10.87 -4.29 12.25
CA SER A 174 11.04 -2.99 12.89
C SER A 174 10.50 -1.84 12.02
N SER A 175 10.78 -1.87 10.71
CA SER A 175 10.28 -0.88 9.76
C SER A 175 8.75 -0.89 9.68
N LEU A 176 8.13 -2.07 9.64
CA LEU A 176 6.67 -2.21 9.63
C LEU A 176 6.02 -1.63 10.90
N MET A 177 6.61 -1.88 12.08
CA MET A 177 6.09 -1.34 13.34
C MET A 177 6.15 0.19 13.36
N LEU A 178 7.27 0.76 12.92
CA LEU A 178 7.43 2.21 12.82
C LEU A 178 6.46 2.80 11.79
N PHE A 179 6.32 2.14 10.64
CA PHE A 179 5.36 2.53 9.61
C PHE A 179 3.94 2.53 10.15
N LEU A 180 3.49 1.47 10.82
CA LEU A 180 2.14 1.40 11.39
C LEU A 180 1.91 2.50 12.42
N LEU A 181 2.90 2.80 13.26
CA LEU A 181 2.81 3.88 14.24
C LEU A 181 2.66 5.25 13.58
N LEU A 182 3.54 5.57 12.62
CA LEU A 182 3.50 6.83 11.88
C LEU A 182 2.22 6.94 11.05
N TYR A 183 1.82 5.86 10.40
CA TYR A 183 0.63 5.80 9.57
C TYR A 183 -0.64 6.05 10.39
N MET A 184 -0.72 5.49 11.61
CA MET A 184 -1.84 5.75 12.50
C MET A 184 -1.88 7.22 12.97
N GLY A 185 -0.72 7.78 13.34
CA GLY A 185 -0.62 9.18 13.75
C GLY A 185 -0.98 10.16 12.63
N MET A 186 -0.52 9.88 11.40
CA MET A 186 -0.88 10.66 10.21
C MET A 186 -2.35 10.46 9.84
N GLY A 187 -2.86 9.23 9.89
CA GLY A 187 -4.23 8.88 9.52
C GLY A 187 -5.28 9.57 10.38
N PHE A 188 -4.98 9.84 11.64
CA PHE A 188 -5.89 10.55 12.53
C PHE A 188 -6.11 12.03 12.18
N LYS A 189 -5.11 12.74 11.63
CA LYS A 189 -5.21 14.20 11.38
C LYS A 189 -5.10 14.63 9.92
N LEU A 190 -4.37 13.89 9.09
CA LEU A 190 -3.92 14.35 7.77
C LEU A 190 -4.67 13.70 6.62
N LEU A 191 -5.30 12.54 6.84
CA LEU A 191 -5.98 11.82 5.77
C LEU A 191 -7.43 12.31 5.60
N PRO A 192 -7.85 12.63 4.36
CA PRO A 192 -9.22 13.05 4.09
C PRO A 192 -10.22 11.90 4.34
N ALA A 193 -11.45 12.25 4.73
CA ALA A 193 -12.52 11.29 5.00
C ALA A 193 -12.85 10.40 3.79
N SER A 194 -12.64 10.89 2.56
CA SER A 194 -12.81 10.11 1.32
C SER A 194 -11.91 8.86 1.24
N TRP A 195 -10.82 8.82 1.99
CA TRP A 195 -9.91 7.66 2.05
C TRP A 195 -10.29 6.67 3.16
N GLY A 196 -11.59 6.59 3.46
CA GLY A 196 -12.12 5.88 4.61
C GLY A 196 -11.61 4.44 4.73
N ILE A 197 -11.48 3.74 3.59
CA ILE A 197 -11.02 2.34 3.49
C ILE A 197 -9.56 2.17 3.87
N ILE A 198 -8.71 3.15 3.59
CA ILE A 198 -7.27 3.02 3.79
C ILE A 198 -6.89 3.58 5.17
N ASN A 199 -7.63 4.55 5.68
CA ASN A 199 -7.31 5.20 6.94
C ASN A 199 -7.35 4.22 8.11
N LEU A 200 -6.19 3.95 8.71
CA LEU A 200 -6.05 3.00 9.82
C LEU A 200 -6.86 3.43 11.05
N SER A 201 -7.03 4.74 11.26
CA SER A 201 -7.77 5.29 12.41
C SER A 201 -9.24 4.93 12.38
N ASN A 202 -9.83 4.77 11.19
CA ASN A 202 -11.23 4.34 11.03
C ASN A 202 -11.47 2.90 11.51
N TYR A 203 -10.42 2.12 11.67
CA TYR A 203 -10.52 0.76 12.18
C TYR A 203 -10.20 0.65 13.67
N ALA A 204 -9.64 1.70 14.28
CA ALA A 204 -9.34 1.73 15.70
C ALA A 204 -10.41 2.45 16.51
N PHE A 205 -11.03 3.47 15.94
CA PHE A 205 -12.00 4.31 16.65
C PHE A 205 -13.37 4.23 15.99
N LEU A 206 -14.38 3.87 16.78
CA LEU A 206 -15.76 3.70 16.33
C LEU A 206 -16.34 5.01 15.78
N TYR A 207 -16.13 6.13 16.49
CA TYR A 207 -16.64 7.44 16.06
C TYR A 207 -16.06 7.88 14.70
N HIS A 208 -14.78 7.61 14.47
CA HIS A 208 -14.09 7.92 13.22
C HIS A 208 -14.58 7.04 12.06
N SER A 209 -14.88 5.78 12.37
CA SER A 209 -15.48 4.84 11.43
C SER A 209 -16.87 5.30 11.00
N VAL A 210 -17.69 5.68 11.95
CA VAL A 210 -19.07 6.12 11.74
C VAL A 210 -19.11 7.40 10.89
N ALA A 211 -18.19 8.34 11.14
CA ALA A 211 -18.05 9.54 10.32
C ALA A 211 -17.57 9.25 8.88
N SER A 212 -16.88 8.13 8.65
CA SER A 212 -16.28 7.80 7.34
C SER A 212 -17.10 6.84 6.48
N TYR A 213 -18.08 6.13 7.07
CA TYR A 213 -18.86 5.12 6.36
C TYR A 213 -20.36 5.32 6.58
N PRO A 214 -21.20 5.17 5.54
CA PRO A 214 -22.64 5.31 5.66
C PRO A 214 -23.28 4.21 6.53
N TYR A 215 -22.61 3.07 6.69
CA TYR A 215 -23.10 1.94 7.48
C TYR A 215 -22.02 1.40 8.41
N LEU A 216 -22.37 1.22 9.69
CA LEU A 216 -21.50 0.67 10.74
C LEU A 216 -20.92 -0.71 10.39
N VAL A 217 -21.60 -1.48 9.53
CA VAL A 217 -21.22 -2.86 9.18
C VAL A 217 -20.00 -2.92 8.24
N VAL A 218 -19.79 -1.89 7.42
CA VAL A 218 -18.69 -1.81 6.44
C VAL A 218 -17.30 -2.01 7.06
N PRO A 219 -16.89 -1.26 8.10
CA PRO A 219 -15.58 -1.43 8.74
C PRO A 219 -15.36 -2.86 9.24
N PHE A 220 -16.37 -3.50 9.85
CA PHE A 220 -16.27 -4.89 10.31
C PHE A 220 -16.01 -5.86 9.16
N PHE A 221 -16.69 -5.67 8.03
CA PHE A 221 -16.49 -6.52 6.86
C PHE A 221 -15.07 -6.39 6.30
N VAL A 222 -14.56 -5.16 6.18
CA VAL A 222 -13.18 -4.91 5.72
C VAL A 222 -12.17 -5.54 6.67
N MET A 223 -12.34 -5.36 7.98
CA MET A 223 -11.52 -5.98 9.01
C MET A 223 -11.44 -7.51 8.87
N VAL A 224 -12.60 -8.17 8.70
CA VAL A 224 -12.69 -9.62 8.50
C VAL A 224 -12.03 -10.05 7.19
N ALA A 225 -12.24 -9.31 6.11
CA ALA A 225 -11.62 -9.58 4.81
C ALA A 225 -10.09 -9.54 4.86
N VAL A 226 -9.51 -8.58 5.58
CA VAL A 226 -8.05 -8.48 5.77
C VAL A 226 -7.49 -9.68 6.55
N VAL A 227 -8.17 -10.12 7.61
CA VAL A 227 -7.77 -11.32 8.35
C VAL A 227 -7.86 -12.57 7.47
N ALA A 228 -8.95 -12.72 6.71
CA ALA A 228 -9.11 -13.83 5.78
C ALA A 228 -7.99 -13.85 4.72
N GLY A 229 -7.65 -12.69 4.16
CA GLY A 229 -6.53 -12.53 3.22
C GLY A 229 -5.18 -12.95 3.84
N CYS A 230 -4.89 -12.52 5.07
CA CYS A 230 -3.69 -12.93 5.80
C CYS A 230 -3.63 -14.46 6.00
N VAL A 231 -4.74 -15.08 6.39
CA VAL A 231 -4.83 -16.54 6.59
C VAL A 231 -4.61 -17.29 5.28
N ILE A 232 -5.22 -16.84 4.18
CA ILE A 232 -5.02 -17.43 2.84
C ILE A 232 -3.54 -17.33 2.45
N LEU A 233 -2.92 -16.16 2.63
CA LEU A 233 -1.53 -15.93 2.28
C LEU A 233 -0.58 -16.85 3.07
N LEU A 234 -0.79 -16.96 4.38
CA LEU A 234 -0.03 -17.89 5.23
C LEU A 234 -0.19 -19.36 4.80
N ARG A 235 -1.39 -19.79 4.40
CA ARG A 235 -1.62 -21.14 3.86
C ARG A 235 -0.87 -21.37 2.54
N LEU A 236 -0.78 -20.36 1.69
CA LEU A 236 -0.05 -20.44 0.43
C LEU A 236 1.47 -20.57 0.68
N LEU A 237 1.99 -19.96 1.75
CA LEU A 237 3.38 -20.12 2.16
C LEU A 237 3.71 -21.52 2.71
N ASP A 238 2.74 -22.17 3.34
CA ASP A 238 2.91 -23.50 3.94
C ASP A 238 2.92 -24.64 2.94
N LYS A 239 2.15 -24.52 1.86
CA LYS A 239 2.33 -25.42 0.72
C LYS A 239 3.77 -25.23 0.23
N LYS A 240 4.51 -26.31 -0.03
CA LYS A 240 5.90 -26.34 -0.59
C LYS A 240 6.06 -25.60 -1.94
N MET A 241 5.13 -24.73 -2.30
CA MET A 241 5.23 -23.64 -3.24
C MET A 241 6.12 -22.48 -2.75
N ALA A 242 6.87 -22.59 -1.65
CA ALA A 242 7.87 -21.60 -1.22
C ALA A 242 8.82 -21.07 -2.34
N PRO A 243 9.28 -21.87 -3.34
CA PRO A 243 10.03 -21.31 -4.47
C PRO A 243 9.14 -20.56 -5.45
N ILE A 244 7.86 -20.93 -5.58
CA ILE A 244 6.85 -20.28 -6.41
C ILE A 244 6.39 -18.97 -5.74
N SER A 245 6.10 -18.93 -4.43
CA SER A 245 5.68 -17.69 -3.74
C SER A 245 6.80 -16.65 -3.68
N LYS A 246 8.07 -17.05 -3.51
CA LYS A 246 9.20 -16.12 -3.57
C LYS A 246 9.46 -15.59 -4.98
N ARG A 247 9.23 -16.41 -6.01
CA ARG A 247 9.45 -16.01 -7.42
C ARG A 247 8.29 -15.22 -8.00
N TYR A 248 7.06 -15.60 -7.69
CA TYR A 248 5.82 -14.98 -8.19
C TYR A 248 5.25 -13.91 -7.24
N GLY A 249 5.65 -13.87 -5.97
CA GLY A 249 5.17 -12.89 -5.00
C GLY A 249 5.52 -11.45 -5.38
N PHE A 250 6.68 -11.23 -6.01
CA PHE A 250 7.04 -9.92 -6.54
C PHE A 250 6.15 -9.49 -7.71
N TYR A 251 5.82 -10.41 -8.63
CA TYR A 251 4.87 -10.15 -9.71
C TYR A 251 3.45 -9.94 -9.19
N ALA A 252 3.04 -10.69 -8.15
CA ALA A 252 1.75 -10.52 -7.51
C ALA A 252 1.64 -9.16 -6.79
N LEU A 253 2.71 -8.72 -6.11
CA LEU A 253 2.78 -7.39 -5.52
C LEU A 253 2.69 -6.29 -6.58
N TYR A 254 3.40 -6.45 -7.70
CA TYR A 254 3.33 -5.53 -8.82
C TYR A 254 1.91 -5.42 -9.41
N VAL A 255 1.27 -6.55 -9.69
CA VAL A 255 -0.12 -6.58 -10.16
C VAL A 255 -1.05 -5.97 -9.12
N ALA A 256 -0.85 -6.26 -7.84
CA ALA A 256 -1.64 -5.67 -6.76
C ALA A 256 -1.48 -4.15 -6.68
N LEU A 257 -0.27 -3.61 -6.87
CA LEU A 257 -0.02 -2.17 -6.91
C LEU A 257 -0.67 -1.49 -8.13
N ILE A 258 -0.64 -2.14 -9.30
CA ILE A 258 -1.34 -1.65 -10.50
C ILE A 258 -2.85 -1.59 -10.24
N LEU A 259 -3.43 -2.69 -9.74
CA LEU A 259 -4.86 -2.78 -9.44
C LEU A 259 -5.26 -1.77 -8.37
N LEU A 260 -4.48 -1.67 -7.29
CA LEU A 260 -4.69 -0.69 -6.23
C LEU A 260 -4.69 0.73 -6.80
N GLY A 261 -3.75 1.07 -7.69
CA GLY A 261 -3.81 2.36 -8.36
C GLY A 261 -5.08 2.54 -9.20
N LEU A 262 -5.45 1.56 -10.03
CA LEU A 262 -6.69 1.65 -10.82
C LEU A 262 -7.93 1.88 -9.95
N PHE A 263 -8.04 1.27 -8.76
CA PHE A 263 -9.18 1.48 -7.88
C PHE A 263 -9.12 2.79 -7.09
N LEU A 264 -7.93 3.28 -6.73
CA LEU A 264 -7.77 4.44 -5.86
C LEU A 264 -7.72 5.78 -6.59
N PHE A 265 -7.12 5.84 -7.78
CA PHE A 265 -6.91 7.10 -8.51
C PHE A 265 -8.21 7.72 -9.05
N PRO A 266 -9.01 7.00 -9.84
CA PRO A 266 -10.28 7.50 -10.35
C PRO A 266 -11.41 7.51 -9.31
N GLY A 267 -11.30 6.76 -8.19
CA GLY A 267 -12.32 6.70 -7.13
C GLY A 267 -12.57 8.00 -6.35
N ILE A 268 -11.91 9.10 -6.72
CA ILE A 268 -12.07 10.45 -6.15
C ILE A 268 -12.88 11.38 -7.08
N SER A 269 -13.07 10.99 -8.35
CA SER A 269 -13.85 11.77 -9.31
C SER A 269 -15.06 10.96 -9.78
N ASP A 270 -16.24 11.59 -9.81
CA ASP A 270 -17.42 11.12 -10.53
C ASP A 270 -17.13 11.06 -12.04
N SER A 271 -16.26 10.13 -12.47
CA SER A 271 -15.91 9.96 -13.88
C SER A 271 -17.11 9.34 -14.58
N ASN A 272 -17.74 10.11 -15.45
CA ASN A 272 -18.97 9.70 -16.13
C ASN A 272 -18.69 8.82 -17.35
N SER A 273 -17.44 8.73 -17.79
CA SER A 273 -17.03 7.93 -18.96
C SER A 273 -15.75 7.12 -18.71
N LEU A 274 -15.59 6.03 -19.46
CA LEU A 274 -14.38 5.21 -19.43
C LEU A 274 -13.14 5.99 -19.87
N ASN A 275 -13.31 6.94 -20.80
CA ASN A 275 -12.24 7.80 -21.26
C ASN A 275 -11.70 8.68 -20.13
N GLU A 276 -12.59 9.33 -19.37
CA GLU A 276 -12.21 10.10 -18.19
C GLU A 276 -11.48 9.22 -17.18
N TYR A 277 -12.05 8.05 -16.85
CA TYR A 277 -11.46 7.10 -15.90
C TYR A 277 -10.02 6.69 -16.26
N VAL A 278 -9.76 6.40 -17.54
CA VAL A 278 -8.42 5.99 -18.00
C VAL A 278 -7.48 7.17 -18.15
N THR A 279 -7.98 8.34 -18.55
CA THR A 279 -7.16 9.56 -18.62
C THR A 279 -6.70 10.01 -17.24
N THR A 280 -7.56 9.96 -16.23
CA THR A 280 -7.20 10.30 -14.84
C THR A 280 -6.23 9.28 -14.26
N SER A 281 -6.48 7.98 -14.50
CA SER A 281 -5.61 6.90 -14.04
C SER A 281 -4.21 6.99 -14.67
N PHE A 282 -4.11 7.24 -15.97
CA PHE A 282 -2.83 7.25 -16.71
C PHE A 282 -2.38 8.63 -17.15
N TRP A 283 -2.74 9.68 -16.39
CA TRP A 283 -2.39 11.07 -16.71
C TRP A 283 -0.88 11.24 -16.89
N GLY A 284 -0.11 10.62 -15.99
CA GLY A 284 1.34 10.52 -16.06
C GLY A 284 2.05 11.84 -15.78
N VAL A 285 2.88 12.27 -16.74
CA VAL A 285 3.88 13.34 -16.61
C VAL A 285 3.66 14.54 -17.53
N ALA A 286 2.44 14.67 -18.05
CA ALA A 286 2.05 15.88 -18.79
C ALA A 286 2.24 17.14 -17.95
N LYS A 287 2.55 18.26 -18.61
CA LYS A 287 2.84 19.51 -17.91
C LYS A 287 1.59 20.08 -17.28
N GLN A 288 0.49 20.08 -18.03
CA GLN A 288 -0.81 20.48 -17.50
C GLN A 288 -1.33 19.34 -16.63
N GLY A 289 -1.81 19.67 -15.42
CA GLY A 289 -2.34 18.67 -14.49
C GLY A 289 -1.29 17.74 -13.87
N PHE A 290 0.00 18.10 -13.88
CA PHE A 290 1.02 17.30 -13.18
C PHE A 290 0.70 17.19 -11.69
N THR A 291 0.60 15.96 -11.20
CA THR A 291 0.56 15.68 -9.76
C THR A 291 1.63 14.66 -9.41
N PHE A 292 2.20 14.78 -8.21
CA PHE A 292 3.16 13.79 -7.73
C PHE A 292 2.55 12.38 -7.67
N MET A 293 1.23 12.30 -7.46
CA MET A 293 0.47 11.07 -7.41
C MET A 293 0.39 10.38 -8.77
N SER A 294 0.00 11.11 -9.84
CA SER A 294 -0.06 10.58 -11.20
C SER A 294 1.32 10.15 -11.69
N TYR A 295 2.36 10.91 -11.33
CA TYR A 295 3.74 10.56 -11.61
C TYR A 295 4.18 9.28 -10.90
N SER A 296 3.89 9.14 -9.61
CA SER A 296 4.24 7.93 -8.84
C SER A 296 3.55 6.69 -9.40
N TYR A 297 2.29 6.80 -9.79
CA TYR A 297 1.58 5.69 -10.43
C TYR A 297 2.16 5.33 -11.80
N TYR A 298 2.49 6.34 -12.61
CA TYR A 298 3.19 6.13 -13.88
C TYR A 298 4.51 5.38 -13.68
N LEU A 299 5.31 5.75 -12.68
CA LEU A 299 6.55 5.05 -12.34
C LEU A 299 6.28 3.60 -11.95
N ILE A 300 5.27 3.34 -11.12
CA ILE A 300 4.90 1.98 -10.73
C ILE A 300 4.54 1.15 -11.97
N VAL A 301 3.65 1.65 -12.84
CA VAL A 301 3.15 0.88 -14.00
C VAL A 301 4.23 0.65 -15.06
N PHE A 302 4.96 1.68 -15.48
CA PHE A 302 5.87 1.55 -16.62
C PHE A 302 7.30 1.25 -16.17
N LEU A 303 7.83 2.03 -15.22
CA LEU A 303 9.20 1.82 -14.75
C LEU A 303 9.32 0.58 -13.86
N GLY A 304 8.26 0.22 -13.13
CA GLY A 304 8.19 -1.03 -12.36
C GLY A 304 8.35 -2.27 -13.23
N LEU A 305 7.70 -2.32 -14.40
CA LEU A 305 7.90 -3.42 -15.36
C LEU A 305 9.36 -3.50 -15.83
N ALA A 306 9.96 -2.38 -16.20
CA ALA A 306 11.36 -2.33 -16.64
C ALA A 306 12.31 -2.84 -15.53
N TYR A 307 12.05 -2.47 -14.27
CA TYR A 307 12.78 -2.98 -13.12
C TYR A 307 12.62 -4.49 -12.93
N PHE A 308 11.43 -5.06 -13.08
CA PHE A 308 11.25 -6.52 -12.99
C PHE A 308 11.97 -7.27 -14.10
N ILE A 309 11.97 -6.73 -15.31
CA ILE A 309 12.74 -7.31 -16.40
C ILE A 309 14.24 -7.26 -16.06
N LEU A 310 14.73 -6.17 -15.47
CA LEU A 310 16.10 -6.05 -15.00
C LEU A 310 16.48 -7.10 -13.95
N LEU A 311 15.62 -7.37 -12.97
CA LEU A 311 15.83 -8.44 -11.99
C LEU A 311 15.87 -9.83 -12.65
N SER A 312 15.11 -10.02 -13.74
CA SER A 312 15.18 -11.27 -14.51
C SER A 312 16.52 -11.43 -15.24
N TRP A 313 17.13 -10.31 -15.65
CA TRP A 313 18.40 -10.28 -16.37
C TRP A 313 19.56 -10.72 -15.51
N GLU A 314 19.64 -10.29 -14.25
CA GLU A 314 20.70 -10.71 -13.30
C GLU A 314 20.85 -12.25 -13.28
N ASN A 315 19.74 -12.97 -13.15
CA ASN A 315 19.75 -14.43 -13.16
C ASN A 315 20.16 -15.04 -14.49
N VAL A 316 19.79 -14.43 -15.61
CA VAL A 316 20.15 -14.93 -16.95
C VAL A 316 21.62 -14.66 -17.24
N PHE A 317 22.09 -13.46 -16.88
CA PHE A 317 23.43 -13.02 -17.20
C PHE A 317 24.52 -13.68 -16.36
N GLU A 318 24.28 -13.85 -15.06
CA GLU A 318 25.24 -14.51 -14.17
C GLU A 318 25.36 -16.01 -14.43
N LYS A 319 24.28 -16.69 -14.86
CA LYS A 319 24.22 -18.16 -14.84
C LYS A 319 24.22 -18.83 -16.22
N GLN A 320 23.79 -18.15 -17.28
CA GLN A 320 23.48 -18.83 -18.57
C GLN A 320 24.06 -18.17 -19.81
N THR A 321 24.70 -17.01 -19.70
CA THR A 321 25.22 -16.23 -20.85
C THR A 321 26.21 -17.03 -21.67
N TYR A 322 27.20 -17.65 -21.01
CA TYR A 322 28.26 -18.41 -21.67
C TYR A 322 27.70 -19.54 -22.55
N TYR A 323 26.81 -20.36 -22.02
CA TYR A 323 26.19 -21.46 -22.77
C TYR A 323 25.27 -20.99 -23.90
N ARG A 324 24.56 -19.86 -23.71
CA ARG A 324 23.61 -19.36 -24.72
C ARG A 324 24.31 -18.65 -25.88
N ILE A 325 25.42 -17.95 -25.64
CA ILE A 325 26.18 -17.26 -26.70
C ILE A 325 26.84 -18.30 -27.63
N ILE A 326 27.47 -19.33 -27.05
CA ILE A 326 28.13 -20.40 -27.82
C ILE A 326 27.12 -21.13 -28.72
N ARG A 327 25.90 -21.37 -28.22
CA ARG A 327 24.84 -22.08 -28.95
C ARG A 327 24.28 -21.30 -30.16
N HIS A 328 24.33 -19.98 -30.16
CA HIS A 328 23.65 -19.16 -31.17
C HIS A 328 24.53 -18.67 -32.33
N SER A 329 25.81 -19.05 -32.39
CA SER A 329 26.73 -18.76 -33.51
C SER A 329 26.85 -17.27 -33.90
N GLY A 330 26.43 -16.35 -33.03
CA GLY A 330 26.49 -14.90 -33.23
C GLY A 330 25.72 -14.10 -32.19
N LEU A 331 26.32 -12.99 -31.72
CA LEU A 331 25.78 -12.15 -30.65
C LEU A 331 24.46 -11.46 -31.03
N ILE A 332 24.30 -11.05 -32.29
CA ILE A 332 23.08 -10.39 -32.77
C ILE A 332 21.89 -11.37 -32.77
N LYS A 333 22.10 -12.61 -33.26
CA LYS A 333 21.05 -13.65 -33.25
C LYS A 333 20.64 -14.01 -31.82
N TRP A 334 21.61 -14.07 -30.91
CA TRP A 334 21.35 -14.26 -29.48
C TRP A 334 20.52 -13.10 -28.91
N PHE A 335 20.89 -11.84 -29.20
CA PHE A 335 20.18 -10.65 -28.71
C PHE A 335 18.71 -10.64 -29.16
N VAL A 336 18.45 -10.87 -30.45
CA VAL A 336 17.08 -10.91 -30.99
C VAL A 336 16.23 -11.96 -30.29
N LYS A 337 16.75 -13.18 -30.13
CA LYS A 337 16.01 -14.27 -29.47
C LYS A 337 15.82 -14.02 -27.98
N PHE A 338 16.82 -13.43 -27.32
CA PHE A 338 16.73 -13.00 -25.93
C PHE A 338 15.64 -11.95 -25.74
N PHE A 339 15.60 -10.95 -26.62
CA PHE A 339 14.66 -9.83 -26.54
C PHE A 339 13.22 -10.22 -26.90
N GLN A 340 13.03 -11.21 -27.79
CA GLN A 340 11.70 -11.67 -28.22
C GLN A 340 10.78 -12.07 -27.06
N SER A 341 11.29 -12.75 -26.04
CA SER A 341 10.48 -13.12 -24.86
C SER A 341 10.01 -11.89 -24.07
N TYR A 342 10.82 -10.83 -24.03
CA TYR A 342 10.46 -9.58 -23.35
C TYR A 342 9.49 -8.73 -24.17
N LEU A 343 9.58 -8.75 -25.51
CA LEU A 343 8.59 -8.11 -26.37
C LEU A 343 7.19 -8.67 -26.14
N LEU A 344 7.07 -10.00 -26.05
CA LEU A 344 5.79 -10.65 -25.73
C LEU A 344 5.28 -10.26 -24.34
N LEU A 345 6.17 -10.15 -23.34
CA LEU A 345 5.81 -9.72 -21.99
C LEU A 345 5.29 -8.27 -21.98
N ILE A 346 5.97 -7.36 -22.69
CA ILE A 346 5.53 -5.95 -22.80
C ILE A 346 4.17 -5.89 -23.49
N ALA A 347 4.00 -6.57 -24.63
CA ALA A 347 2.73 -6.62 -25.35
C ALA A 347 1.59 -7.18 -24.48
N ALA A 348 1.84 -8.29 -23.78
CA ALA A 348 0.88 -8.88 -22.85
C ALA A 348 0.54 -7.92 -21.70
N THR A 349 1.49 -7.14 -21.21
CA THR A 349 1.25 -6.15 -20.15
C THR A 349 0.40 -4.98 -20.65
N MET A 350 0.66 -4.46 -21.86
CA MET A 350 -0.15 -3.38 -22.44
C MET A 350 -1.61 -3.83 -22.69
N LEU A 351 -1.79 -5.05 -23.21
CA LEU A 351 -3.12 -5.65 -23.35
C LEU A 351 -3.79 -5.89 -21.99
N GLY A 352 -3.01 -6.37 -21.02
CA GLY A 352 -3.46 -6.57 -19.65
C GLY A 352 -3.97 -5.26 -19.03
N LEU A 353 -3.22 -4.17 -19.14
CA LEU A 353 -3.63 -2.85 -18.64
C LEU A 353 -4.96 -2.38 -19.26
N LEU A 354 -5.13 -2.56 -20.58
CA LEU A 354 -6.36 -2.20 -21.27
C LEU A 354 -7.57 -3.02 -20.79
N ILE A 355 -7.40 -4.34 -20.61
CA ILE A 355 -8.46 -5.22 -20.11
C ILE A 355 -8.79 -4.86 -18.66
N THR A 356 -7.79 -4.68 -17.81
CA THR A 356 -8.00 -4.36 -16.39
C THR A 356 -8.60 -2.98 -16.19
N SER A 357 -8.28 -1.99 -17.03
CA SER A 357 -8.90 -0.66 -16.92
C SER A 357 -10.38 -0.69 -17.27
N HIS A 358 -10.77 -1.47 -18.30
CA HIS A 358 -12.19 -1.69 -18.62
C HIS A 358 -12.92 -2.42 -17.49
N LEU A 359 -12.32 -3.50 -16.96
CA LEU A 359 -12.92 -4.25 -15.85
C LEU A 359 -13.05 -3.40 -14.59
N ALA A 360 -12.03 -2.61 -14.26
CA ALA A 360 -12.05 -1.75 -13.08
C ALA A 360 -13.13 -0.65 -13.22
N TYR A 361 -13.24 -0.02 -14.40
CA TYR A 361 -14.32 0.92 -14.68
C TYR A 361 -15.70 0.26 -14.58
N PHE A 362 -15.88 -0.94 -15.14
CA PHE A 362 -17.16 -1.67 -15.05
C PHE A 362 -17.54 -1.98 -13.60
N ILE A 363 -16.57 -2.36 -12.76
CA ILE A 363 -16.81 -2.63 -11.33
C ILE A 363 -17.23 -1.35 -10.58
N VAL A 364 -16.63 -0.21 -10.90
CA VAL A 364 -16.89 1.07 -10.20
C VAL A 364 -18.19 1.73 -10.69
N SER A 365 -18.40 1.79 -12.00
CA SER A 365 -19.54 2.51 -12.62
C SER A 365 -20.76 1.64 -12.86
N GLY A 366 -20.60 0.31 -12.94
CA GLY A 366 -21.65 -0.63 -13.37
C GLY A 366 -21.98 -0.57 -14.87
N GLN A 367 -21.25 0.22 -15.66
CA GLN A 367 -21.55 0.49 -17.07
C GLN A 367 -20.47 -0.04 -18.01
N TRP A 368 -20.88 -0.43 -19.21
CA TRP A 368 -19.98 -0.73 -20.33
C TRP A 368 -19.92 0.49 -21.23
N ASP A 369 -18.71 1.00 -21.46
CA ASP A 369 -18.45 2.14 -22.34
C ASP A 369 -17.27 1.82 -23.26
N THR A 370 -17.17 2.52 -24.39
CA THR A 370 -16.13 2.32 -25.40
C THR A 370 -15.01 3.33 -25.24
N MET A 371 -13.78 2.85 -25.19
CA MET A 371 -12.60 3.72 -25.13
C MET A 371 -12.32 4.37 -26.50
N SER A 372 -11.98 5.66 -26.49
CA SER A 372 -11.58 6.37 -27.71
C SER A 372 -10.31 5.77 -28.32
N PHE A 373 -10.24 5.75 -29.66
CA PHE A 373 -9.08 5.26 -30.39
C PHE A 373 -7.78 5.95 -29.95
N SER A 374 -7.84 7.27 -29.70
CA SER A 374 -6.70 8.07 -29.27
C SER A 374 -6.08 7.56 -27.97
N ILE A 375 -6.91 7.23 -26.98
CA ILE A 375 -6.45 6.71 -25.68
C ILE A 375 -5.92 5.29 -25.84
N VAL A 376 -6.61 4.43 -26.60
CA VAL A 376 -6.14 3.06 -26.87
C VAL A 376 -4.78 3.08 -27.56
N TYR A 377 -4.62 3.92 -28.57
CA TYR A 377 -3.37 4.04 -29.32
C TYR A 377 -2.25 4.58 -28.43
N GLN A 378 -2.52 5.63 -27.66
CA GLN A 378 -1.53 6.23 -26.75
C GLN A 378 -1.10 5.23 -25.66
N LEU A 379 -2.05 4.50 -25.07
CA LEU A 379 -1.76 3.55 -24.00
C LEU A 379 -1.05 2.30 -24.52
N VAL A 380 -1.53 1.71 -25.62
CA VAL A 380 -1.04 0.41 -26.12
C VAL A 380 0.16 0.57 -27.03
N ILE A 381 0.04 1.35 -28.12
CA ILE A 381 1.10 1.47 -29.13
C ILE A 381 2.25 2.31 -28.59
N ASN A 382 1.95 3.53 -28.12
CA ASN A 382 3.00 4.40 -27.57
C ASN A 382 3.53 3.87 -26.24
N GLY A 383 2.69 3.23 -25.41
CA GLY A 383 3.16 2.50 -24.23
C GLY A 383 4.11 1.36 -24.55
N PHE A 384 3.80 0.54 -25.57
CA PHE A 384 4.70 -0.54 -26.02
C PHE A 384 6.05 0.00 -26.49
N LEU A 385 6.05 1.02 -27.36
CA LEU A 385 7.28 1.64 -27.87
C LEU A 385 8.09 2.29 -26.74
N GLN A 386 7.42 2.97 -25.80
CA GLN A 386 8.07 3.59 -24.66
C GLN A 386 8.77 2.57 -23.76
N MET A 387 8.11 1.43 -23.49
CA MET A 387 8.72 0.33 -22.76
C MET A 387 9.91 -0.26 -23.50
N LEU A 388 9.85 -0.33 -24.83
CA LEU A 388 10.95 -0.81 -25.66
C LEU A 388 12.18 0.11 -25.54
N VAL A 389 11.98 1.43 -25.60
CA VAL A 389 13.04 2.42 -25.36
C VAL A 389 13.68 2.23 -23.98
N TYR A 390 12.87 2.11 -22.92
CA TYR A 390 13.41 1.86 -21.57
C TYR A 390 14.26 0.59 -21.53
N MET A 391 13.79 -0.49 -22.13
CA MET A 391 14.50 -1.76 -22.12
C MET A 391 15.81 -1.74 -22.90
N LEU A 392 15.82 -1.13 -24.09
CA LEU A 392 17.03 -1.00 -24.90
C LEU A 392 18.06 -0.09 -24.24
N PHE A 393 17.63 1.05 -23.68
CA PHE A 393 18.50 1.93 -22.91
C PHE A 393 19.16 1.20 -21.74
N LEU A 394 18.38 0.49 -20.92
CA LEU A 394 18.92 -0.28 -19.79
C LEU A 394 19.86 -1.40 -20.25
N PHE A 395 19.59 -2.02 -21.40
CA PHE A 395 20.51 -2.99 -22.00
C PHE A 395 21.85 -2.34 -22.36
N ILE A 396 21.83 -1.15 -22.97
CA ILE A 396 23.05 -0.40 -23.31
C ILE A 396 23.87 -0.10 -22.04
N VAL A 397 23.23 0.41 -20.98
CA VAL A 397 23.88 0.69 -19.70
C VAL A 397 24.47 -0.58 -19.08
N TYR A 398 23.71 -1.67 -19.07
CA TYR A 398 24.16 -2.96 -18.56
C TYR A 398 25.37 -3.48 -19.34
N TRP A 399 25.29 -3.53 -20.67
CA TRP A 399 26.33 -4.05 -21.54
C TRP A 399 27.61 -3.19 -21.55
N TYR A 400 27.46 -1.89 -21.37
CA TYR A 400 28.60 -0.98 -21.25
C TYR A 400 29.33 -1.19 -19.92
N SER A 401 28.58 -1.28 -18.83
CA SER A 401 29.11 -1.25 -17.46
C SER A 401 29.45 -2.61 -16.85
N GLY A 402 28.85 -3.70 -17.35
CA GLY A 402 29.03 -5.06 -16.84
C GLY A 402 28.46 -5.32 -15.44
N ASN A 403 27.73 -4.36 -14.84
CA ASN A 403 27.22 -4.47 -13.48
C ASN A 403 25.75 -4.06 -13.38
N ILE A 404 24.94 -4.90 -12.74
CA ILE A 404 23.51 -4.66 -12.52
C ILE A 404 23.24 -3.38 -11.71
N ILE A 405 24.11 -3.02 -10.76
CA ILE A 405 23.99 -1.82 -9.91
C ILE A 405 24.00 -0.54 -10.76
N ASN A 406 24.84 -0.51 -11.80
CA ASN A 406 24.89 0.63 -12.71
C ASN A 406 23.63 0.74 -13.57
N THR A 407 22.94 -0.38 -13.80
CA THR A 407 21.67 -0.39 -14.53
C THR A 407 20.52 0.11 -13.65
N ILE A 408 20.56 -0.15 -12.34
CA ILE A 408 19.67 0.50 -11.35
C ILE A 408 19.91 2.02 -11.32
N THR A 409 21.17 2.45 -11.42
CA THR A 409 21.49 3.88 -11.56
C THR A 409 20.90 4.45 -12.85
N GLY A 410 20.92 3.69 -13.95
CA GLY A 410 20.24 4.02 -15.20
C GLY A 410 18.73 4.23 -15.04
N LEU A 411 18.04 3.37 -14.28
CA LEU A 411 16.63 3.58 -13.90
C LEU A 411 16.43 4.90 -13.11
N GLY A 412 17.35 5.22 -12.19
CA GLY A 412 17.34 6.48 -11.46
C GLY A 412 17.48 7.71 -12.38
N ILE A 413 18.35 7.62 -13.39
CA ILE A 413 18.50 8.69 -14.40
C ILE A 413 17.20 8.85 -15.20
N ILE A 414 16.58 7.75 -15.65
CA ILE A 414 15.29 7.78 -16.35
C ILE A 414 14.23 8.46 -15.47
N LEU A 415 14.15 8.10 -14.19
CA LEU A 415 13.18 8.67 -13.24
C LEU A 415 13.27 10.20 -13.21
N VAL A 416 14.48 10.76 -13.11
CA VAL A 416 14.70 12.21 -13.10
C VAL A 416 14.36 12.84 -14.45
N LEU A 417 14.80 12.23 -15.55
CA LEU A 417 14.60 12.77 -16.90
C LEU A 417 13.14 12.75 -17.37
N ILE A 418 12.31 11.88 -16.78
CA ILE A 418 10.87 11.83 -17.04
C ILE A 418 10.15 13.08 -16.51
N LEU A 419 10.69 13.76 -15.48
CA LEU A 419 9.99 14.88 -14.85
C LEU A 419 9.74 16.04 -15.83
N PRO A 420 8.59 16.73 -15.72
CA PRO A 420 8.21 17.77 -16.68
C PRO A 420 9.20 18.94 -16.72
N ALA A 421 9.89 19.21 -15.59
CA ALA A 421 10.91 20.25 -15.47
C ALA A 421 12.15 19.98 -16.32
N PHE A 422 12.49 18.70 -16.58
CA PHE A 422 13.65 18.32 -17.38
C PHE A 422 13.26 18.03 -18.84
N ASN A 423 12.04 17.52 -19.08
CA ASN A 423 11.57 17.20 -20.43
C ASN A 423 10.72 18.32 -21.07
N LEU A 424 11.19 19.57 -20.97
CA LEU A 424 10.41 20.76 -21.38
C LEU A 424 10.00 20.76 -22.86
N TYR A 425 10.77 20.15 -23.74
CA TYR A 425 10.48 20.12 -25.18
C TYR A 425 10.22 18.71 -25.72
N TYR A 426 10.04 17.73 -24.84
CA TYR A 426 9.85 16.32 -25.23
C TYR A 426 10.99 15.83 -26.13
N TRP A 427 12.21 16.27 -25.81
CA TRP A 427 13.45 15.86 -26.49
C TRP A 427 13.91 14.53 -25.94
N VAL A 428 13.69 14.28 -24.65
CA VAL A 428 14.08 13.02 -24.04
C VAL A 428 12.97 12.00 -24.31
N PRO A 429 13.30 10.78 -24.79
CA PRO A 429 12.31 9.77 -25.19
C PRO A 429 11.75 9.01 -23.98
N PHE A 430 11.55 9.69 -22.85
CA PHE A 430 11.06 9.10 -21.62
C PHE A 430 9.77 9.79 -21.19
N GLY A 431 8.79 9.02 -20.73
CA GLY A 431 7.50 9.53 -20.27
C GLY A 431 6.46 9.79 -21.36
N LEU A 432 6.78 9.63 -22.66
CA LEU A 432 5.99 10.13 -23.79
C LEU A 432 4.66 9.39 -24.03
N ASN A 433 4.46 8.23 -23.41
CA ASN A 433 3.19 7.47 -23.45
C ASN A 433 2.15 7.96 -22.41
N SER A 434 2.44 9.03 -21.66
CA SER A 434 1.47 9.63 -20.74
C SER A 434 0.22 10.08 -21.49
N VAL A 435 -0.97 9.77 -20.96
CA VAL A 435 -2.23 10.12 -21.61
C VAL A 435 -2.50 11.62 -21.52
N GLY A 436 -1.97 12.31 -20.52
CA GLY A 436 -2.09 13.76 -20.38
C GLY A 436 -1.55 14.55 -21.59
N TYR A 437 -0.64 13.98 -22.38
CA TYR A 437 -0.13 14.63 -23.60
C TYR A 437 -1.17 14.79 -24.71
N LEU A 438 -2.25 14.01 -24.69
CA LEU A 438 -3.38 14.21 -25.60
C LEU A 438 -4.07 15.56 -25.33
N PHE A 439 -4.06 16.02 -24.08
CA PHE A 439 -4.64 17.31 -23.66
C PHE A 439 -3.66 18.48 -23.81
N ASP A 440 -2.35 18.22 -23.79
CA ASP A 440 -1.31 19.20 -24.16
C ASP A 440 -1.28 19.48 -25.69
N GLY A 441 -2.19 18.88 -26.47
CA GLY A 441 -2.31 19.10 -27.92
C GLY A 441 -1.28 18.36 -28.78
N LEU A 442 -0.54 17.40 -28.20
CA LEU A 442 0.44 16.61 -28.95
C LEU A 442 -0.24 15.56 -29.82
N ASN A 443 0.17 15.49 -31.08
CA ASN A 443 -0.31 14.47 -32.00
C ASN A 443 0.26 13.09 -31.62
N ILE A 444 -0.64 12.12 -31.43
CA ILE A 444 -0.35 10.74 -31.04
C ILE A 444 0.65 10.06 -31.98
N PHE A 445 0.56 10.33 -33.28
CA PHE A 445 1.48 9.78 -34.28
C PHE A 445 2.87 10.42 -34.24
N MET A 446 2.96 11.68 -33.81
CA MET A 446 4.26 12.36 -33.62
C MET A 446 5.04 11.72 -32.48
N ILE A 447 4.34 11.29 -31.41
CA ILE A 447 4.94 10.54 -30.31
C ILE A 447 5.46 9.20 -30.82
N THR A 448 4.68 8.46 -31.61
CA THR A 448 5.12 7.21 -32.25
C THR A 448 6.39 7.40 -33.05
N LEU A 449 6.43 8.44 -33.88
CA LEU A 449 7.57 8.74 -34.73
C LEU A 449 8.83 9.01 -33.90
N LYS A 450 8.71 9.85 -32.86
CA LYS A 450 9.82 10.13 -31.94
C LYS A 450 10.34 8.85 -31.27
N LEU A 451 9.46 8.07 -30.66
CA LEU A 451 9.85 6.81 -30.02
C LEU A 451 10.49 5.84 -31.02
N GLY A 452 9.94 5.74 -32.23
CA GLY A 452 10.49 4.92 -33.31
C GLY A 452 11.91 5.34 -33.71
N MET A 453 12.19 6.65 -33.83
CA MET A 453 13.55 7.14 -34.12
C MET A 453 14.54 6.74 -33.02
N TYR A 454 14.17 6.90 -31.75
CA TYR A 454 15.03 6.51 -30.63
C TYR A 454 15.31 5.01 -30.57
N ILE A 455 14.30 4.18 -30.84
CA ILE A 455 14.48 2.72 -30.93
C ILE A 455 15.49 2.36 -32.02
N VAL A 456 15.43 3.02 -33.19
CA VAL A 456 16.38 2.80 -34.28
C VAL A 456 17.79 3.20 -33.85
N ILE A 457 17.95 4.37 -33.22
CA ILE A 457 19.24 4.86 -32.70
C ILE A 457 19.81 3.86 -31.68
N GLU A 458 19.02 3.42 -30.72
CA GLU A 458 19.45 2.45 -29.70
C GLU A 458 19.81 1.10 -30.30
N CYS A 459 19.04 0.60 -31.28
CA CYS A 459 19.38 -0.62 -32.02
C CYS A 459 20.72 -0.51 -32.77
N ILE A 460 21.01 0.65 -33.36
CA ILE A 460 22.30 0.92 -34.03
C ILE A 460 23.44 0.88 -33.00
N ILE A 461 23.27 1.56 -31.86
CA ILE A 461 24.25 1.56 -30.76
C ILE A 461 24.50 0.13 -30.26
N ILE A 462 23.44 -0.64 -30.01
CA ILE A 462 23.56 -2.03 -29.56
C ILE A 462 24.28 -2.88 -30.60
N SER A 463 23.91 -2.76 -31.88
CA SER A 463 24.55 -3.52 -32.97
C SER A 463 26.04 -3.20 -33.04
N TYR A 464 26.41 -1.93 -32.94
CA TYR A 464 27.81 -1.50 -32.88
C TYR A 464 28.55 -2.06 -31.67
N LEU A 465 27.95 -2.00 -30.47
CA LEU A 465 28.53 -2.50 -29.22
C LEU A 465 28.74 -4.02 -29.26
N LEU A 466 27.81 -4.76 -29.87
CA LEU A 466 27.89 -6.22 -30.02
C LEU A 466 28.93 -6.67 -31.06
N ILE A 467 29.21 -5.84 -32.09
CA ILE A 467 30.20 -6.16 -33.12
C ILE A 467 31.62 -5.80 -32.67
N LYS A 468 31.80 -4.64 -32.00
CA LYS A 468 33.14 -4.08 -31.73
C LYS A 468 33.80 -4.64 -30.47
N LYS A 469 33.04 -5.07 -29.47
CA LYS A 469 33.63 -5.67 -28.27
C LYS A 469 33.91 -7.15 -28.54
N ASP A 470 35.19 -7.48 -28.74
CA ASP A 470 35.70 -8.74 -28.20
C ASP A 470 35.33 -8.77 -26.72
N ILE A 471 34.74 -9.88 -26.32
CA ILE A 471 34.18 -10.09 -25.00
C ILE A 471 35.28 -9.85 -23.95
N LYS A 472 35.35 -8.63 -23.41
CA LYS A 472 36.05 -8.35 -22.15
C LYS A 472 35.07 -8.75 -21.05
N PHE A 473 35.17 -9.99 -20.60
CA PHE A 473 34.65 -10.40 -19.29
C PHE A 473 35.80 -10.43 -18.29
#